data_AF-A0A919V823-F1
#
_entry.id   AF-A0A919V823-F1
#
_cell.length_a   1.000
_cell.length_b   1.000
_cell.length_c   1.000
_cell.angle_alpha   90.00
_cell.angle_beta   90.00
_cell.angle_gamma   90.00
#
_symmetry.space_group_name_H-M   'P 1'
#
loop_
_entity.id
_entity.type
_entity.pdbx_description
1 polymer ?
#
loop_
_entity_poly.entity_id
_entity_poly.type
_entity_poly.pdbx_seq_one_letter_code
_entity_poly.pdbx_strand_id
1 'polypeptide(L)'
;MAGETLPQVVERICARVVTAAEVRVAPLPRGGVRIWTEGWERPGDRWIADHQMLRELRLVGWETVVEPGIGLMVLGWNATNLAHRVHTLRVALGGLQNSHLRTAAVAISVTEGYRDAFPGSALSEIEPSVLSHISTQYLRWPARISDISGLTRVARESVLALLLAQAAQLEKDVMNLCDQHLAVAKHTVETLWYGLSPDAPSQEAARHTALREASLLTDRLLSARHAS
;
A
#
# COMPACT_ATOMS: atom_id res chain seq x y z
N MET A 1 -22.62 -2.31 -12.25
CA MET A 1 -21.45 -3.21 -12.22
C MET A 1 -21.59 -4.07 -10.97
N ALA A 2 -21.54 -5.40 -11.10
CA ALA A 2 -21.53 -6.25 -9.91
C ALA A 2 -20.22 -6.00 -9.15
N GLY A 3 -20.31 -5.63 -7.86
CA GLY A 3 -19.14 -5.46 -7.01
C GLY A 3 -18.38 -6.77 -6.82
N GLU A 4 -17.12 -6.69 -6.38
CA GLU A 4 -16.33 -7.89 -6.11
C GLU A 4 -16.94 -8.70 -4.97
N THR A 5 -16.86 -10.02 -5.09
CA THR A 5 -17.34 -10.94 -4.07
C THR A 5 -16.29 -11.15 -2.98
N LEU A 6 -16.73 -11.47 -1.76
CA LEU A 6 -15.81 -11.76 -0.65
C LEU A 6 -14.76 -12.85 -0.98
N PRO A 7 -15.10 -13.99 -1.64
CA PRO A 7 -14.10 -14.97 -2.06
C PRO A 7 -13.00 -14.37 -2.95
N GLN A 8 -13.36 -13.60 -3.97
CA GLN A 8 -12.38 -13.00 -4.90
C GLN A 8 -11.40 -12.07 -4.18
N VAL A 9 -11.91 -11.26 -3.25
CA VAL A 9 -11.09 -10.33 -2.47
C VAL A 9 -10.17 -11.09 -1.51
N VAL A 10 -10.70 -12.10 -0.81
CA VAL A 10 -9.92 -12.94 0.12
C VAL A 10 -8.81 -13.68 -0.62
N GLU A 11 -9.12 -14.28 -1.76
CA GLU A 11 -8.14 -14.98 -2.61
C GLU A 11 -7.00 -14.04 -3.03
N ARG A 12 -7.32 -12.85 -3.53
CA ARG A 12 -6.31 -11.86 -3.93
C ARG A 12 -5.39 -11.45 -2.78
N ILE A 13 -5.95 -11.17 -1.60
CA ILE A 13 -5.15 -10.78 -0.42
C ILE A 13 -4.21 -11.92 -0.01
N CYS A 14 -4.74 -13.14 0.04
CA CYS A 14 -3.97 -14.32 0.42
C CYS A 14 -2.90 -14.67 -0.61
N ALA A 15 -3.22 -14.64 -1.91
CA ALA A 15 -2.27 -14.93 -3.00
C ALA A 15 -1.13 -13.91 -3.08
N ARG A 16 -1.33 -12.66 -2.63
CA ARG A 16 -0.23 -11.69 -2.53
C ARG A 16 0.83 -12.11 -1.52
N VAL A 17 0.42 -12.73 -0.41
CA VAL A 17 1.37 -13.12 0.66
C VAL A 17 1.89 -14.55 0.51
N VAL A 18 1.14 -15.42 -0.16
CA VAL A 18 1.53 -16.80 -0.41
C VAL A 18 1.97 -16.95 -1.87
N THR A 19 3.28 -16.94 -2.11
CA THR A 19 3.85 -17.12 -3.45
C THR A 19 4.36 -18.54 -3.72
N ALA A 20 4.53 -19.36 -2.68
CA ALA A 20 5.10 -20.70 -2.75
C ALA A 20 4.05 -21.81 -2.90
N ALA A 21 2.77 -21.46 -2.91
CA ALA A 21 1.65 -22.40 -2.98
C ALA A 21 0.44 -21.71 -3.64
N GLU A 22 -0.48 -22.52 -4.16
CA GLU A 22 -1.72 -22.01 -4.72
C GLU A 22 -2.73 -21.78 -3.60
N VAL A 23 -3.33 -20.59 -3.58
CA VAL A 23 -4.42 -20.25 -2.65
C VAL A 23 -5.75 -20.63 -3.28
N ARG A 24 -6.58 -21.32 -2.51
CA ARG A 24 -7.95 -21.68 -2.90
C ARG A 24 -8.94 -21.13 -1.89
N VAL A 25 -10.09 -20.70 -2.41
CA VAL A 25 -11.18 -20.17 -1.60
C VAL A 25 -12.52 -20.80 -1.98
N ALA A 26 -13.41 -20.97 -1.01
CA ALA A 26 -14.79 -21.38 -1.26
C ALA A 26 -15.76 -20.65 -0.32
N PRO A 27 -16.93 -20.22 -0.81
CA PRO A 27 -17.97 -19.64 0.05
C PRO A 27 -18.49 -20.67 1.05
N LEU A 28 -18.82 -20.20 2.26
CA LEU A 28 -19.44 -21.03 3.30
C LEU A 28 -20.98 -20.96 3.21
N PRO A 29 -21.71 -22.04 3.54
CA PRO A 29 -23.19 -22.07 3.43
C PRO A 29 -23.93 -21.00 4.24
N ARG A 30 -23.35 -20.53 5.35
CA ARG A 30 -23.93 -19.51 6.25
C ARG A 30 -23.29 -18.13 6.08
N GLY A 31 -22.59 -17.91 4.98
CA GLY A 31 -21.77 -16.72 4.77
C GLY A 31 -20.33 -16.90 5.28
N GLY A 32 -19.43 -16.11 4.73
CA GLY A 32 -17.99 -16.25 4.94
C GLY A 32 -17.30 -17.08 3.85
N VAL A 33 -16.00 -17.32 4.05
CA VAL A 33 -15.11 -17.96 3.08
C VAL A 33 -14.18 -18.91 3.80
N ARG A 34 -14.05 -20.14 3.28
CA ARG A 34 -13.01 -21.09 3.62
C ARG A 34 -11.80 -20.87 2.72
N ILE A 35 -10.61 -20.96 3.29
CA ILE A 35 -9.33 -20.76 2.63
C ILE A 35 -8.46 -21.99 2.89
N TRP A 36 -7.84 -22.49 1.83
CA TRP A 36 -6.82 -23.52 1.93
C TRP A 36 -5.74 -23.29 0.87
N THR A 37 -4.62 -23.97 1.05
CA THR A 37 -3.44 -23.83 0.22
C THR A 37 -3.01 -25.20 -0.28
N GLU A 38 -2.67 -25.29 -1.56
CA GLU A 38 -2.28 -26.53 -2.25
C GLU A 38 -0.89 -26.36 -2.88
N GLY A 39 -0.18 -27.48 -3.12
CA GLY A 39 1.11 -27.45 -3.83
C GLY A 39 2.34 -27.12 -2.98
N TRP A 40 2.29 -27.31 -1.67
CA TRP A 40 3.46 -27.10 -0.80
C TRP A 40 4.58 -28.12 -1.08
N GLU A 41 5.79 -27.63 -1.39
CA GLU A 41 6.99 -28.46 -1.45
C GLU A 41 7.48 -28.88 -0.04
N ARG A 42 7.33 -28.00 0.95
CA ARG A 42 7.73 -28.23 2.34
C ARG A 42 6.57 -27.95 3.30
N PRO A 43 6.14 -28.93 4.11
CA PRO A 43 5.02 -28.74 5.04
C PRO A 43 5.20 -27.61 6.08
N GLY A 44 6.45 -27.31 6.47
CA GLY A 44 6.75 -26.24 7.43
C GLY A 44 6.41 -24.82 6.92
N ASP A 45 6.47 -24.62 5.60
CA ASP A 45 6.21 -23.31 4.97
C ASP A 45 4.72 -22.96 5.03
N ARG A 46 3.85 -23.97 5.11
CA ARG A 46 2.41 -23.81 5.27
C ARG A 46 2.03 -23.07 6.54
N TRP A 47 2.68 -23.40 7.67
CA TRP A 47 2.39 -22.74 8.94
C TRP A 47 2.73 -21.24 8.88
N ILE A 48 3.87 -20.89 8.28
CA ILE A 48 4.29 -19.49 8.09
C ILE A 48 3.27 -18.75 7.23
N ALA A 49 2.84 -19.35 6.12
CA ALA A 49 1.86 -18.77 5.22
C ALA A 49 0.48 -18.59 5.86
N ASP A 50 0.00 -19.56 6.64
CA ASP A 50 -1.26 -19.44 7.37
C ASP A 50 -1.24 -18.24 8.32
N HIS A 51 -0.13 -18.01 9.04
CA HIS A 51 0.04 -16.83 9.91
C HIS A 51 0.11 -15.52 9.13
N GLN A 52 0.77 -15.49 7.97
CA GLN A 52 0.84 -14.31 7.12
C GLN A 52 -0.55 -13.95 6.57
N MET A 53 -1.29 -14.94 6.04
CA MET A 53 -2.67 -14.76 5.59
C MET A 53 -3.56 -14.26 6.73
N LEU A 54 -3.51 -14.90 7.90
CA LEU A 54 -4.25 -14.48 9.10
C LEU A 54 -4.00 -13.02 9.44
N ARG A 55 -2.74 -12.59 9.42
CA ARG A 55 -2.36 -11.22 9.74
C ARG A 55 -2.96 -10.22 8.75
N GLU A 56 -2.88 -10.49 7.45
CA GLU A 56 -3.43 -9.58 6.43
C GLU A 56 -4.96 -9.52 6.50
N LEU A 57 -5.63 -10.65 6.66
CA LEU A 57 -7.10 -10.70 6.78
C LEU A 57 -7.59 -9.98 8.05
N ARG A 58 -6.89 -10.14 9.17
CA ARG A 58 -7.18 -9.39 10.40
C ARG A 58 -6.90 -7.89 10.25
N LEU A 59 -5.87 -7.51 9.50
CA LEU A 59 -5.59 -6.10 9.21
C LEU A 59 -6.67 -5.43 8.34
N VAL A 60 -7.40 -6.21 7.54
CA VAL A 60 -8.60 -5.74 6.83
C VAL A 60 -9.78 -5.50 7.79
N GLY A 61 -9.78 -6.14 8.96
CA GLY A 61 -10.84 -6.01 9.95
C GLY A 61 -11.77 -7.23 10.01
N TRP A 62 -11.41 -8.34 9.37
CA TRP A 62 -12.24 -9.54 9.37
C TRP A 62 -12.02 -10.42 10.59
N GLU A 63 -13.09 -11.09 11.00
CA GLU A 63 -13.03 -12.24 11.89
C GLU A 63 -12.42 -13.43 11.15
N THR A 64 -11.39 -14.02 11.75
CA THR A 64 -10.73 -15.21 11.21
C THR A 64 -10.67 -16.33 12.24
N VAL A 65 -10.97 -17.54 11.79
CA VAL A 65 -10.92 -18.78 12.59
C VAL A 65 -10.04 -19.79 11.88
N VAL A 66 -9.22 -20.51 12.65
CA VAL A 66 -8.49 -21.68 12.17
C VAL A 66 -9.11 -22.90 12.82
N GLU A 67 -9.66 -23.78 12.01
CA GLU A 67 -10.32 -24.99 12.49
C GLU A 67 -9.53 -26.23 12.02
N PRO A 68 -9.09 -27.12 12.93
CA PRO A 68 -8.38 -28.34 12.56
C PRO A 68 -9.12 -29.16 11.49
N GLY A 69 -8.42 -29.59 10.45
CA GLY A 69 -9.00 -30.37 9.34
C GLY A 69 -9.86 -29.57 8.34
N ILE A 70 -10.31 -28.38 8.70
CA ILE A 70 -11.06 -27.48 7.81
C ILE A 70 -10.13 -26.40 7.23
N GLY A 71 -9.24 -25.83 8.03
CA GLY A 71 -8.33 -24.77 7.61
C GLY A 71 -8.78 -23.39 8.05
N LEU A 72 -8.32 -22.37 7.34
CA LEU A 72 -8.56 -20.97 7.67
C LEU A 72 -9.92 -20.51 7.14
N MET A 73 -10.64 -19.71 7.91
CA MET A 73 -11.93 -19.16 7.52
C MET A 73 -12.03 -17.67 7.82
N VAL A 74 -12.76 -16.95 6.98
CA VAL A 74 -13.22 -15.56 7.19
C VAL A 74 -14.73 -15.60 7.42
N LEU A 75 -15.19 -15.12 8.56
CA LEU A 75 -16.61 -15.21 8.94
C LEU A 75 -17.40 -13.92 8.71
N GLY A 76 -16.73 -12.77 8.69
CA GLY A 76 -17.36 -11.47 8.55
C GLY A 76 -16.51 -10.36 9.16
N TRP A 77 -17.12 -9.20 9.40
CA TRP A 77 -16.48 -8.07 10.09
C TRP A 77 -16.34 -8.34 11.58
N ASN A 78 -15.22 -7.91 12.17
CA ASN A 78 -14.98 -8.00 13.61
C ASN A 78 -14.64 -6.63 14.19
N ALA A 79 -15.29 -6.25 15.29
CA ALA A 79 -15.12 -4.93 15.90
C ALA A 79 -13.68 -4.68 16.37
N THR A 80 -13.04 -5.66 17.01
CA THR A 80 -11.66 -5.56 17.49
C THR A 80 -10.68 -5.38 16.34
N ASN A 81 -10.81 -6.19 15.29
CA ASN A 81 -9.93 -6.11 14.12
C ASN A 81 -10.15 -4.83 13.32
N LEU A 82 -11.40 -4.35 13.20
CA LEU A 82 -11.70 -3.05 12.58
C LEU A 82 -11.14 -1.88 13.39
N ALA A 83 -11.27 -1.90 14.73
CA ALA A 83 -10.67 -0.89 15.59
C ALA A 83 -9.14 -0.87 15.43
N HIS A 84 -8.51 -2.05 15.34
CA HIS A 84 -7.09 -2.16 15.05
C HIS A 84 -6.72 -1.60 13.66
N ARG A 85 -7.53 -1.85 12.62
CA ARG A 85 -7.35 -1.24 11.30
C ARG A 85 -7.41 0.28 11.36
N VAL A 86 -8.42 0.84 12.02
CA VAL A 86 -8.58 2.30 12.21
C VAL A 86 -7.36 2.88 12.91
N HIS A 87 -6.88 2.24 13.97
CA HIS A 87 -5.66 2.67 14.65
C HIS A 87 -4.44 2.62 13.72
N THR A 88 -4.25 1.53 12.98
CA THR A 88 -3.12 1.36 12.05
C THR A 88 -3.12 2.42 10.96
N LEU A 89 -4.29 2.74 10.39
CA LEU A 89 -4.43 3.81 9.39
C LEU A 89 -4.10 5.20 9.97
N ARG A 90 -4.51 5.48 11.22
CA ARG A 90 -4.13 6.74 11.89
C ARG A 90 -2.61 6.86 12.09
N VAL A 91 -1.96 5.77 12.51
CA VAL A 91 -0.50 5.72 12.63
C VAL A 91 0.17 5.93 11.26
N ALA A 92 -0.37 5.30 10.21
CA ALA A 92 0.12 5.48 8.85
C ALA A 92 0.01 6.94 8.37
N LEU A 93 -1.12 7.60 8.61
CA LEU A 93 -1.30 9.02 8.29
C LEU A 93 -0.23 9.89 8.97
N GLY A 94 0.00 9.68 10.27
CA GLY A 94 1.02 10.43 11.00
C GLY A 94 2.44 10.18 10.45
N GLY A 95 2.75 8.95 10.04
CA GLY A 95 4.02 8.62 9.40
C GLY A 95 4.20 9.25 8.02
N LEU A 96 3.18 9.20 7.17
CA LEU A 96 3.20 9.78 5.83
C LEU A 96 3.38 11.30 5.87
N GLN A 97 2.62 12.00 6.72
CA GLN A 97 2.70 13.45 6.88
C GLN A 97 4.14 13.96 7.10
N ASN A 98 4.94 13.21 7.85
CA ASN A 98 6.28 13.61 8.26
C ASN A 98 7.42 13.03 7.40
N SER A 99 7.11 12.38 6.27
CA SER A 99 8.11 11.61 5.49
C SER A 99 8.27 12.01 4.02
N HIS A 100 7.72 13.16 3.60
CA HIS A 100 7.88 13.68 2.23
C HIS A 100 9.34 13.87 1.82
N LEU A 101 10.18 14.47 2.68
CA LEU A 101 11.62 14.63 2.39
C LEU A 101 12.35 13.29 2.28
N ARG A 102 11.94 12.29 3.07
CA ARG A 102 12.46 10.93 2.93
C ARG A 102 12.08 10.32 1.58
N THR A 103 10.88 10.63 1.08
CA THR A 103 10.43 10.19 -0.25
C THR A 103 11.27 10.83 -1.36
N ALA A 104 11.56 12.13 -1.25
CA ALA A 104 12.47 12.81 -2.17
C ALA A 104 13.87 12.18 -2.17
N ALA A 105 14.44 11.91 -1.00
CA ALA A 105 15.75 11.25 -0.89
C ALA A 105 15.77 9.85 -1.55
N VAL A 106 14.72 9.05 -1.34
CA VAL A 106 14.59 7.74 -2.02
C VAL A 106 14.44 7.92 -3.54
N ALA A 107 13.63 8.87 -4.00
CA ALA A 107 13.47 9.14 -5.42
C ALA A 107 14.80 9.52 -6.09
N ILE A 108 15.64 10.34 -5.42
CA ILE A 108 17.00 10.66 -5.87
C ILE A 108 17.84 9.38 -6.00
N SER A 109 17.95 8.58 -4.94
CA SER A 109 18.77 7.37 -4.95
C SER A 109 18.33 6.37 -6.03
N VAL A 110 17.01 6.21 -6.22
CA VAL A 110 16.45 5.31 -7.25
C VAL A 110 16.73 5.86 -8.66
N THR A 111 16.57 7.17 -8.86
CA THR A 111 16.87 7.82 -10.16
C THR A 111 18.33 7.65 -10.55
N GLU A 112 19.25 7.88 -9.61
CA GLU A 112 20.68 7.71 -9.84
C GLU A 112 21.02 6.25 -10.15
N GLY A 113 20.45 5.31 -9.38
CA GLY A 113 20.62 3.88 -9.66
C GLY A 113 20.14 3.46 -11.05
N TYR A 114 18.99 3.98 -11.51
CA TYR A 114 18.51 3.73 -12.88
C TYR A 114 19.42 4.34 -13.93
N ARG A 115 19.85 5.59 -13.74
CA ARG A 115 20.73 6.27 -14.70
C ARG A 115 22.07 5.56 -14.86
N ASP A 116 22.64 5.09 -13.74
CA ASP A 116 23.92 4.38 -13.74
C ASP A 116 23.79 2.97 -14.35
N ALA A 117 22.65 2.30 -14.15
CA ALA A 117 22.36 0.99 -14.75
C ALA A 117 22.00 1.07 -16.25
N PHE A 118 21.40 2.16 -16.70
CA PHE A 118 20.93 2.37 -18.08
C PHE A 118 21.45 3.70 -18.66
N PRO A 119 22.74 3.79 -19.00
CA PRO A 119 23.31 5.00 -19.58
C PRO A 119 22.62 5.38 -20.89
N GLY A 120 22.26 6.66 -21.04
CA GLY A 120 21.61 7.18 -22.25
C GLY A 120 20.07 7.12 -22.26
N SER A 121 19.45 6.53 -21.23
CA SER A 121 17.99 6.59 -21.07
C SER A 121 17.48 8.03 -20.90
N ALA A 122 16.28 8.28 -21.41
CA ALA A 122 15.61 9.56 -21.29
C ALA A 122 14.80 9.66 -19.98
N LEU A 123 14.50 10.90 -19.54
CA LEU A 123 13.61 11.14 -18.39
C LEU A 123 12.26 10.43 -18.54
N SER A 124 11.70 10.39 -19.75
CA SER A 124 10.44 9.73 -20.06
C SER A 124 10.46 8.21 -19.81
N GLU A 125 11.63 7.59 -19.74
CA GLU A 125 11.81 6.16 -19.44
C GLU A 125 12.08 5.94 -17.94
N ILE A 126 12.81 6.85 -17.31
CA ILE A 126 13.24 6.74 -15.90
C ILE A 126 12.13 7.16 -14.94
N GLU A 127 11.43 8.28 -15.20
CA GLU A 127 10.38 8.80 -14.29
C GLU A 127 9.31 7.74 -13.97
N PRO A 128 8.68 7.06 -14.94
CA PRO A 128 7.67 6.05 -14.64
C PRO A 128 8.22 4.89 -13.80
N SER A 129 9.48 4.51 -14.02
CA SER A 129 10.16 3.43 -13.29
C SER A 129 10.45 3.81 -11.85
N VAL A 130 10.86 5.05 -11.60
CA VAL A 130 11.04 5.60 -10.24
C VAL A 130 9.71 5.70 -9.52
N LEU A 131 8.66 6.23 -10.17
CA LEU A 131 7.33 6.35 -9.56
C LEU A 131 6.70 4.97 -9.29
N SER A 132 6.92 3.99 -10.16
CA SER A 132 6.53 2.59 -9.92
C SER A 132 7.26 2.02 -8.71
N HIS A 133 8.58 2.28 -8.58
CA HIS A 133 9.34 1.85 -7.40
C HIS A 133 8.79 2.47 -6.11
N ILE A 134 8.55 3.79 -6.09
CA ILE A 134 7.99 4.48 -4.91
C ILE A 134 6.59 3.93 -4.57
N SER A 135 5.70 3.80 -5.55
CA SER A 135 4.32 3.33 -5.32
C SER A 135 4.23 1.86 -4.89
N THR A 136 5.16 1.00 -5.29
CA THR A 136 5.08 -0.45 -5.01
C THR A 136 6.00 -0.91 -3.89
N GLN A 137 7.20 -0.34 -3.76
CA GLN A 137 8.22 -0.79 -2.80
C GLN A 137 8.26 0.08 -1.55
N TYR A 138 8.03 1.39 -1.69
CA TYR A 138 8.10 2.34 -0.59
C TYR A 138 6.74 2.58 0.08
N LEU A 139 5.72 2.89 -0.73
CA LEU A 139 4.35 3.11 -0.27
C LEU A 139 3.58 1.80 -0.21
N ARG A 140 3.44 1.22 0.99
CA ARG A 140 2.78 -0.10 1.16
C ARG A 140 1.25 -0.04 1.18
N TRP A 141 0.67 1.13 1.42
CA TRP A 141 -0.77 1.30 1.65
C TRP A 141 -1.64 1.23 0.39
N PRO A 142 -1.23 1.80 -0.76
CA PRO A 142 -2.06 1.77 -1.97
C PRO A 142 -2.53 0.36 -2.34
N ALA A 143 -1.62 -0.62 -2.41
CA ALA A 143 -1.97 -2.01 -2.70
C ALA A 143 -2.93 -2.63 -1.67
N ARG A 144 -2.72 -2.34 -0.38
CA ARG A 144 -3.56 -2.88 0.72
C ARG A 144 -4.95 -2.26 0.76
N ILE A 145 -5.09 -1.02 0.32
CA ILE A 145 -6.39 -0.33 0.25
C ILE A 145 -7.13 -0.74 -1.02
N SER A 146 -6.43 -0.85 -2.15
CA SER A 146 -7.03 -1.26 -3.42
C SER A 146 -7.65 -2.65 -3.34
N ASP A 147 -7.06 -3.57 -2.56
CA ASP A 147 -7.60 -4.92 -2.38
C ASP A 147 -9.07 -4.96 -1.99
N ILE A 148 -9.55 -3.99 -1.21
CA ILE A 148 -10.92 -4.03 -0.67
C ILE A 148 -11.81 -2.93 -1.26
N SER A 149 -11.29 -2.17 -2.22
CA SER A 149 -11.99 -1.02 -2.81
C SER A 149 -13.26 -1.41 -3.58
N GLY A 150 -13.27 -2.60 -4.22
CA GLY A 150 -14.40 -3.15 -4.96
C GLY A 150 -15.43 -3.89 -4.11
N LEU A 151 -15.15 -4.11 -2.82
CA LEU A 151 -16.01 -4.86 -1.91
C LEU A 151 -17.08 -3.94 -1.29
N THR A 152 -18.33 -4.41 -1.26
CA THR A 152 -19.38 -3.71 -0.50
C THR A 152 -19.17 -3.91 1.00
N ARG A 153 -18.94 -2.81 1.72
CA ARG A 153 -18.60 -2.82 3.15
C ARG A 153 -19.76 -2.26 3.99
N VAL A 154 -20.69 -3.15 4.36
CA VAL A 154 -21.85 -2.79 5.18
C VAL A 154 -21.99 -3.73 6.37
N ALA A 155 -22.49 -3.19 7.49
CA ALA A 155 -22.85 -3.95 8.66
C ALA A 155 -24.16 -3.39 9.25
N ARG A 156 -25.01 -4.26 9.78
CA ARG A 156 -26.26 -3.85 10.45
C ARG A 156 -26.02 -3.38 11.88
N GLU A 157 -24.98 -3.90 12.52
CA GLU A 157 -24.58 -3.49 13.85
C GLU A 157 -23.92 -2.10 13.82
N SER A 158 -24.38 -1.21 14.70
CA SER A 158 -23.99 0.20 14.70
C SER A 158 -22.48 0.40 14.91
N VAL A 159 -21.86 -0.39 15.80
CA VAL A 159 -20.42 -0.30 16.09
C VAL A 159 -19.58 -0.68 14.87
N LEU A 160 -19.93 -1.78 14.20
CA LEU A 160 -19.24 -2.21 12.97
C LEU A 160 -19.43 -1.21 11.84
N ALA A 161 -20.65 -0.68 11.67
CA ALA A 161 -20.95 0.33 10.65
C ALA A 161 -20.12 1.61 10.87
N LEU A 162 -20.01 2.08 12.11
CA LEU A 162 -19.19 3.23 12.47
C LEU A 162 -17.70 2.98 12.17
N LEU A 163 -17.16 1.84 12.58
CA LEU A 163 -15.75 1.51 12.36
C LEU A 163 -15.42 1.36 10.87
N LEU A 164 -16.33 0.79 10.07
CA LEU A 164 -16.18 0.70 8.61
C LEU A 164 -16.17 2.09 7.96
N ALA A 165 -17.06 3.00 8.39
CA ALA A 165 -17.08 4.37 7.91
C ALA A 165 -15.79 5.13 8.28
N GLN A 166 -15.31 4.97 9.51
CA GLN A 166 -14.02 5.55 9.94
C GLN A 166 -12.84 5.01 9.13
N ALA A 167 -12.79 3.70 8.91
CA ALA A 167 -11.75 3.08 8.10
C ALA A 167 -11.78 3.61 6.65
N ALA A 168 -12.96 3.70 6.04
CA ALA A 168 -13.11 4.22 4.67
C ALA A 168 -12.64 5.68 4.54
N GLN A 169 -12.96 6.53 5.53
CA GLN A 169 -12.47 7.92 5.53
C GLN A 169 -10.94 7.96 5.66
N LEU A 170 -10.37 7.21 6.61
CA LEU A 170 -8.92 7.18 6.81
C LEU A 170 -8.18 6.59 5.60
N GLU A 171 -8.75 5.59 4.92
CA GLU A 171 -8.21 5.04 3.67
C GLU A 171 -8.13 6.11 2.58
N LYS A 172 -9.19 6.92 2.40
CA LYS A 172 -9.17 8.04 1.48
C LYS A 172 -8.07 9.05 1.83
N ASP A 173 -7.94 9.38 3.11
CA ASP A 173 -6.92 10.31 3.57
C ASP A 173 -5.49 9.75 3.35
N VAL A 174 -5.30 8.45 3.56
CA VAL A 174 -4.02 7.77 3.30
C VAL A 174 -3.70 7.77 1.81
N MET A 175 -4.68 7.46 0.95
CA MET A 175 -4.50 7.49 -0.51
C MET A 175 -4.13 8.89 -0.99
N ASN A 176 -4.83 9.93 -0.51
CA ASN A 176 -4.52 11.32 -0.85
C ASN A 176 -3.08 11.69 -0.46
N LEU A 177 -2.60 11.26 0.71
CA LEU A 177 -1.20 11.48 1.09
C LEU A 177 -0.25 10.68 0.20
N CYS A 178 -0.56 9.43 -0.14
CA CYS A 178 0.24 8.66 -1.08
C CYS A 178 0.36 9.36 -2.44
N ASP A 179 -0.71 9.98 -2.94
CA ASP A 179 -0.66 10.77 -4.18
C ASP A 179 0.25 12.00 -4.04
N GLN A 180 0.23 12.68 -2.88
CA GLN A 180 1.17 13.77 -2.57
C GLN A 180 2.62 13.29 -2.55
N HIS A 181 2.89 12.13 -1.97
CA HIS A 181 4.22 11.52 -1.99
C HIS A 181 4.70 11.22 -3.42
N LEU A 182 3.81 10.75 -4.30
CA LEU A 182 4.13 10.51 -5.71
C LEU A 182 4.37 11.82 -6.46
N ALA A 183 3.62 12.89 -6.16
CA ALA A 183 3.86 14.21 -6.72
C ALA A 183 5.22 14.79 -6.29
N VAL A 184 5.59 14.64 -5.01
CA VAL A 184 6.91 15.03 -4.50
C VAL A 184 8.02 14.22 -5.16
N ALA A 185 7.85 12.89 -5.26
CA ALA A 185 8.81 12.04 -5.96
C ALA A 185 9.00 12.49 -7.41
N LYS A 186 7.91 12.66 -8.16
CA LYS A 186 7.94 13.13 -9.55
C LYS A 186 8.72 14.43 -9.69
N HIS A 187 8.35 15.44 -8.92
CA HIS A 187 9.01 16.74 -8.95
C HIS A 187 10.50 16.66 -8.61
N THR A 188 10.85 15.78 -7.66
CA THR A 188 12.25 15.54 -7.28
C THR A 188 13.04 14.92 -8.43
N VAL A 189 12.47 13.91 -9.11
CA VAL A 189 13.09 13.25 -10.28
C VAL A 189 13.32 14.26 -11.40
N GLU A 190 12.30 15.04 -11.76
CA GLU A 190 12.40 16.07 -12.81
C GLU A 190 13.48 17.10 -12.48
N THR A 191 13.46 17.64 -11.25
CA THR A 191 14.42 18.66 -10.80
C THR A 191 15.85 18.12 -10.80
N LEU A 192 16.04 16.89 -10.28
CA LEU A 192 17.33 16.22 -10.30
C LEU A 192 17.80 16.01 -11.74
N TRP A 193 16.94 15.51 -12.62
CA TRP A 193 17.28 15.20 -14.00
C TRP A 193 17.79 16.42 -14.77
N TYR A 194 17.08 17.54 -14.70
CA TYR A 194 17.50 18.78 -15.36
C TYR A 194 18.76 19.37 -14.72
N GLY A 195 18.92 19.22 -13.40
CA GLY A 195 20.12 19.62 -12.65
C GLY A 195 21.35 18.76 -12.93
N LEU A 196 21.23 17.63 -13.64
CA LEU A 196 22.33 16.75 -14.02
C LEU A 196 22.77 16.92 -15.49
N SER A 197 22.32 17.98 -16.16
CA SER A 197 22.70 18.30 -17.54
C SER A 197 24.23 18.46 -17.69
N PRO A 198 24.81 18.29 -18.89
CA PRO A 198 26.27 18.35 -19.09
C PRO A 198 26.93 19.65 -18.65
N ASP A 199 26.18 20.76 -18.71
CA ASP A 199 26.62 22.11 -18.31
C ASP A 199 26.25 22.45 -16.85
N ALA A 200 25.70 21.49 -16.11
CA ALA A 200 25.13 21.69 -14.79
C ALA A 200 26.21 21.63 -13.68
N PRO A 201 25.93 22.21 -12.49
CA PRO A 201 26.83 22.08 -11.35
C PRO A 201 26.99 20.62 -10.91
N SER A 202 27.93 20.34 -10.00
CA SER A 202 28.25 18.98 -9.55
C SER A 202 26.99 18.18 -9.16
N GLN A 203 27.05 16.85 -9.27
CA GLN A 203 25.95 15.96 -8.89
C GLN A 203 25.39 16.27 -7.48
N GLU A 204 26.26 16.68 -6.56
CA GLU A 204 25.87 17.08 -5.21
C GLU A 204 25.01 18.35 -5.18
N ALA A 205 25.33 19.34 -6.02
CA ALA A 205 24.51 20.55 -6.16
C ALA A 205 23.12 20.24 -6.75
N ALA A 206 23.04 19.30 -7.70
CA ALA A 206 21.77 18.83 -8.26
C ALA A 206 20.89 18.16 -7.19
N ARG A 207 21.47 17.30 -6.35
CA ARG A 207 20.78 16.67 -5.21
C ARG A 207 20.26 17.71 -4.21
N HIS A 208 21.10 18.66 -3.82
CA HIS A 208 20.71 19.73 -2.90
C HIS A 208 19.57 20.57 -3.46
N THR A 209 19.61 20.89 -4.75
CA THR A 209 18.55 21.64 -5.43
C THR A 209 17.24 20.83 -5.43
N ALA A 210 17.29 19.55 -5.81
CA ALA A 210 16.12 18.68 -5.81
C ALA A 210 15.48 18.53 -4.42
N LEU A 211 16.29 18.36 -3.36
CA LEU A 211 15.77 18.30 -1.99
C LEU A 211 15.17 19.62 -1.51
N ARG A 212 15.77 20.76 -1.89
CA ARG A 212 15.25 22.09 -1.55
C ARG A 212 13.89 22.32 -2.21
N GLU A 213 13.77 22.04 -3.51
CA GLU A 213 12.51 22.18 -4.24
C GLU A 213 11.44 21.21 -3.72
N ALA A 214 11.81 19.96 -3.39
CA ALA A 214 10.91 19.03 -2.74
C ALA A 214 10.39 19.55 -1.38
N SER A 215 11.24 20.21 -0.59
CA SER A 215 10.83 20.87 0.66
C SER A 215 9.81 21.98 0.39
N LEU A 216 10.08 22.86 -0.58
CA LEU A 216 9.17 23.94 -0.93
C LEU A 216 7.81 23.43 -1.43
N LEU A 217 7.80 22.37 -2.22
CA LEU A 217 6.56 21.71 -2.66
C LEU A 217 5.80 21.12 -1.47
N THR A 218 6.51 20.46 -0.54
CA THR A 218 5.91 19.91 0.68
C THR A 218 5.23 21.00 1.50
N ASP A 219 5.88 22.15 1.70
CA ASP A 219 5.31 23.29 2.44
C ASP A 219 4.04 23.83 1.78
N ARG A 220 4.01 23.88 0.43
CA ARG A 220 2.80 24.28 -0.31
C ARG A 220 1.66 23.28 -0.13
N LEU A 221 1.94 21.99 -0.21
CA LEU A 221 0.95 20.93 -0.03
C LEU A 221 0.37 20.93 1.40
N LEU A 222 1.22 21.14 2.41
CA LEU A 222 0.80 21.29 3.80
C LEU A 222 -0.05 22.55 4.00
N SER A 223 0.32 23.67 3.38
CA SER A 223 -0.42 24.94 3.49
C SER A 223 -1.81 24.84 2.84
N ALA A 224 -1.93 24.20 1.68
CA ALA A 224 -3.20 24.01 0.99
C ALA A 224 -4.22 23.21 1.82
N ARG A 225 -3.73 22.25 2.63
CA ARG A 225 -4.57 21.42 3.49
C ARG A 225 -5.18 22.17 4.68
N HIS A 226 -4.54 23.24 5.16
CA HIS A 226 -5.07 24.05 6.28
C HIS A 226 -6.08 25.10 5.82
N ALA A 227 -6.20 25.34 4.51
CA ALA A 227 -7.13 26.30 3.93
C ALA A 227 -8.48 25.69 3.51
N SER A 228 -8.59 24.35 3.52
CA SER A 228 -9.78 23.57 3.17
C SER A 228 -10.51 23.05 4.41
#